data_AF-A0A3C1YZF0-F1
#
_entry.id   AF-A0A3C1YZF0-F1
#
_cell.length_a   1.000
_cell.length_b   1.000
_cell.length_c   1.000
_cell.angle_alpha   90.00
_cell.angle_beta   90.00
_cell.angle_gamma   90.00
#
_symmetry.space_group_name_H-M   'P 1'
#
loop_
_entity.id
_entity.type
_entity.pdbx_description
1 polymer ?
#
loop_
_entity_poly.entity_id
_entity_poly.type
_entity_poly.pdbx_seq_one_letter_code
_entity_poly.pdbx_strand_id
1 'polypeptide(L)'
;MTTSDWKIAVVGAGIGGLTLALALRQHGIEVELYEQTPELREVGAAVALSANATRFYDRIGLRSQFDEVCYSISTLIYRDGRDGRVIGRHSGEPDYEGQFGACYWGIHRADLQAILSRAVGMEHIHLGKRVSDLKDNGNEVVLEFDD
;
A
#
# COMPACT_ATOMS: atom_id res chain seq x y z
N MET A 1 12.11 -26.79 1.00
CA MET A 1 11.49 -25.84 0.07
C MET A 1 12.25 -24.54 0.19
N THR A 2 12.90 -24.11 -0.88
CA THR A 2 13.34 -22.73 -1.02
C THR A 2 12.11 -21.90 -1.39
N THR A 3 12.01 -20.66 -0.91
CA THR A 3 10.84 -19.79 -1.15
C THR A 3 10.57 -19.52 -2.63
N SER A 4 11.52 -19.82 -3.53
CA SER A 4 11.35 -19.76 -4.99
C SER A 4 10.33 -20.73 -5.60
N ASP A 5 9.84 -21.73 -4.85
CA ASP A 5 8.86 -22.70 -5.38
C ASP A 5 7.40 -22.33 -5.07
N TRP A 6 7.17 -21.21 -4.36
CA TRP A 6 5.82 -20.82 -3.94
C TRP A 6 5.15 -19.90 -4.96
N LYS A 7 3.91 -20.25 -5.31
CA LYS A 7 3.01 -19.37 -6.07
C LYS A 7 1.98 -18.71 -5.15
N ILE A 8 2.14 -17.40 -5.04
CA ILE A 8 1.33 -16.38 -4.39
C ILE A 8 -0.03 -16.06 -5.02
N ALA A 9 -1.20 -16.42 -4.46
CA ALA A 9 -2.45 -15.75 -4.85
C ALA A 9 -2.87 -14.74 -3.78
N VAL A 10 -3.07 -13.47 -4.17
CA VAL A 10 -3.57 -12.40 -3.29
C VAL A 10 -4.97 -11.98 -3.74
N VAL A 11 -5.94 -12.10 -2.84
CA VAL A 11 -7.33 -11.67 -3.11
C VAL A 11 -7.49 -10.21 -2.66
N GLY A 12 -7.65 -9.32 -3.63
CA GLY A 12 -7.82 -7.87 -3.49
C GLY A 12 -6.59 -7.08 -3.92
N ALA A 13 -6.78 -6.11 -4.83
CA ALA A 13 -5.75 -5.18 -5.32
C ALA A 13 -5.90 -3.77 -4.72
N GLY A 14 -6.33 -3.71 -3.45
CA GLY A 14 -6.21 -2.51 -2.62
C GLY A 14 -4.77 -2.27 -2.14
N ILE A 15 -4.54 -1.18 -1.41
CA ILE A 15 -3.21 -0.79 -0.89
C ILE A 15 -2.51 -1.96 -0.17
N GLY A 16 -3.22 -2.68 0.71
CA GLY A 16 -2.65 -3.81 1.44
C GLY A 16 -2.19 -4.95 0.53
N GLY A 17 -3.01 -5.34 -0.46
CA GLY A 17 -2.69 -6.41 -1.40
C GLY A 17 -1.53 -6.04 -2.32
N LEU A 18 -1.53 -4.81 -2.84
CA LEU A 18 -0.45 -4.28 -3.68
C LEU A 18 0.88 -4.20 -2.90
N THR A 19 0.85 -3.69 -1.67
CA THR A 19 2.04 -3.63 -0.80
C THR A 19 2.57 -5.03 -0.45
N LEU A 20 1.68 -5.98 -0.18
CA LEU A 20 2.06 -7.38 0.06
C LEU A 20 2.72 -8.00 -1.17
N ALA A 21 2.14 -7.79 -2.36
CA ALA A 21 2.71 -8.31 -3.61
C ALA A 21 4.11 -7.75 -3.87
N LEU A 22 4.33 -6.46 -3.64
CA LEU A 22 5.67 -5.86 -3.74
C LEU A 22 6.66 -6.47 -2.74
N ALA A 23 6.23 -6.69 -1.50
CA ALA A 23 7.07 -7.31 -0.46
C ALA A 23 7.46 -8.76 -0.82
N LEU A 24 6.52 -9.54 -1.35
CA LEU A 24 6.76 -10.93 -1.80
C LEU A 24 7.71 -10.98 -2.99
N ARG A 25 7.52 -10.10 -3.99
CA ARG A 25 8.38 -10.02 -5.18
C ARG A 25 9.82 -9.62 -4.83
N GLN A 26 10.02 -8.76 -3.83
CA GLN A 26 11.36 -8.44 -3.29
C GLN A 26 12.09 -9.67 -2.73
N HIS A 27 11.37 -10.74 -2.40
CA HIS A 27 11.93 -12.02 -1.97
C HIS A 27 11.96 -13.08 -3.09
N GLY A 28 11.70 -12.68 -4.34
CA GLY A 28 11.68 -13.58 -5.49
C GLY A 28 10.51 -14.56 -5.52
N ILE A 29 9.42 -14.26 -4.80
CA ILE A 29 8.20 -15.08 -4.76
C ILE A 29 7.26 -14.61 -5.87
N GLU A 30 6.78 -15.54 -6.69
CA GLU A 30 5.77 -15.27 -7.72
C GLU A 30 4.44 -14.93 -7.05
N VAL A 31 3.79 -13.86 -7.49
CA VAL A 31 2.52 -13.40 -6.92
C VAL A 31 1.59 -12.84 -8.00
N GLU A 32 0.34 -13.26 -7.93
CA GLU A 32 -0.76 -12.81 -8.77
C GLU A 32 -1.87 -12.24 -7.87
N LEU A 33 -2.43 -11.09 -8.26
CA LEU A 33 -3.51 -10.44 -7.52
C LEU A 33 -4.83 -10.58 -8.27
N TYR A 34 -5.91 -10.83 -7.53
CA TYR A 34 -7.26 -10.94 -8.08
C TYR A 34 -8.18 -9.91 -7.42
N GLU A 35 -8.74 -9.01 -8.21
CA GLU A 35 -9.58 -7.90 -7.73
C GLU A 35 -10.98 -7.99 -8.31
N GLN A 36 -12.00 -7.87 -7.46
CA GLN A 36 -13.40 -7.99 -7.87
C GLN A 36 -13.85 -6.83 -8.77
N THR A 37 -13.27 -5.64 -8.64
CA THR A 37 -13.64 -4.51 -9.49
C THR A 37 -13.04 -4.62 -10.89
N PRO A 38 -13.76 -4.20 -11.94
CA PRO A 38 -13.25 -4.24 -13.32
C PRO A 38 -12.14 -3.21 -13.58
N GLU A 39 -11.88 -2.34 -12.63
CA GLU A 39 -10.88 -1.28 -12.70
C GLU A 39 -10.40 -0.90 -11.30
N LEU A 40 -9.15 -0.48 -11.18
CA LEU A 40 -8.61 0.10 -9.96
C LEU A 40 -9.08 1.55 -9.88
N ARG A 41 -10.16 1.77 -9.12
CA ARG A 41 -10.64 3.11 -8.78
C ARG A 41 -10.79 3.22 -7.28
N GLU A 42 -9.78 3.78 -6.62
CA GLU A 42 -9.96 4.30 -5.27
C GLU A 42 -10.66 5.65 -5.32
N VAL A 43 -11.77 5.75 -4.59
CA VAL A 43 -12.52 7.00 -4.42
C VAL A 43 -12.08 7.67 -3.12
N GLY A 44 -11.49 8.87 -3.23
CA GLY A 44 -11.46 9.85 -2.15
C GLY A 44 -10.23 9.87 -1.23
N ALA A 45 -10.22 10.97 -0.45
CA ALA A 45 -9.40 11.37 0.70
C ALA A 45 -7.86 11.22 0.64
N ALA A 46 -7.17 12.16 1.30
CA ALA A 46 -5.76 12.01 1.60
C ALA A 46 -5.56 11.01 2.74
N VAL A 47 -4.47 10.24 2.67
CA VAL A 47 -3.95 9.40 3.75
C VAL A 47 -2.62 9.94 4.24
N ALA A 48 -2.31 9.69 5.50
CA ALA A 48 -1.06 10.08 6.12
C ALA A 48 -0.23 8.81 6.41
N LEU A 49 0.99 8.75 5.87
CA LEU A 49 1.92 7.62 6.00
C LEU A 49 3.10 8.04 6.88
N SER A 50 3.16 7.56 8.12
CA SER A 50 4.30 7.78 9.02
C SER A 50 5.52 6.94 8.65
N ALA A 51 6.66 7.21 9.29
CA ALA A 51 7.95 6.58 8.99
C ALA A 51 7.95 5.04 8.95
N ASN A 52 7.08 4.38 9.72
CA ASN A 52 6.95 2.92 9.67
C ASN A 52 6.47 2.40 8.31
N ALA A 53 5.65 3.15 7.58
CA ALA A 53 5.23 2.81 6.24
C ALA A 53 6.23 3.33 5.19
N THR A 54 6.65 4.59 5.29
CA THR A 54 7.48 5.23 4.25
C THR A 54 8.88 4.60 4.15
N ARG A 55 9.49 4.17 5.27
CA ARG A 55 10.73 3.38 5.25
C ARG A 55 10.62 2.13 4.37
N PHE A 56 9.46 1.49 4.33
CA PHE A 56 9.28 0.30 3.50
C PHE A 56 9.32 0.67 2.01
N TYR A 57 8.57 1.71 1.60
CA TYR A 57 8.53 2.16 0.21
C TYR A 57 9.88 2.69 -0.29
N ASP A 58 10.64 3.35 0.59
CA ASP A 58 12.01 3.78 0.29
C ASP A 58 12.93 2.59 0.04
N ARG A 59 12.86 1.58 0.92
CA ARG A 59 13.69 0.37 0.81
C ARG A 59 13.43 -0.42 -0.48
N ILE A 60 12.20 -0.42 -0.98
CA ILE A 60 11.84 -1.11 -2.23
C ILE A 60 12.01 -0.22 -3.48
N GLY A 61 12.62 0.97 -3.34
CA GLY A 61 13.01 1.83 -4.45
C GLY A 61 11.89 2.68 -5.03
N LEU A 62 10.82 2.96 -4.27
CA LEU A 62 9.70 3.77 -4.75
C LEU A 62 9.76 5.25 -4.34
N ARG A 63 10.81 5.67 -3.62
CA ARG A 63 10.94 7.05 -3.09
C ARG A 63 10.67 8.12 -4.13
N SER A 64 11.28 8.03 -5.31
CA SER A 64 11.13 9.03 -6.38
C SER A 64 9.67 9.20 -6.85
N GLN A 65 8.93 8.10 -6.96
CA GLN A 65 7.53 8.10 -7.39
C GLN A 65 6.64 8.73 -6.32
N PHE A 66 6.96 8.51 -5.04
CA PHE A 66 6.26 9.15 -3.93
C PHE A 66 6.58 10.64 -3.84
N ASP A 67 7.84 11.06 -4.05
CA ASP A 67 8.26 12.47 -3.98
C ASP A 67 7.52 13.35 -5.03
N GLU A 68 7.06 12.78 -6.14
CA GLU A 68 6.29 13.51 -7.18
C GLU A 68 4.88 13.92 -6.74
N VAL A 69 4.26 13.16 -5.82
CA VAL A 69 2.83 13.31 -5.48
C VAL A 69 2.56 13.47 -3.98
N CYS A 70 3.56 13.24 -3.13
CA CYS A 70 3.44 13.38 -1.68
C CYS A 70 3.76 14.78 -1.19
N TYR A 71 3.16 15.14 -0.06
CA TYR A 71 3.57 16.26 0.75
C TYR A 71 4.24 15.78 2.04
N SER A 72 5.41 16.33 2.37
CA SER A 72 6.07 16.05 3.67
C SER A 72 5.37 16.82 4.80
N ILE A 73 4.79 16.08 5.74
CA ILE A 73 4.05 16.64 6.87
C ILE A 73 5.06 17.09 7.93
N SER A 74 5.17 18.42 8.11
CA SER A 74 6.07 19.02 9.10
C SER A 74 5.50 19.06 10.52
N THR A 75 4.16 19.16 10.65
CA THR A 75 3.50 19.31 11.94
C THR A 75 2.06 18.82 11.89
N LEU A 76 1.67 18.02 12.89
CA LEU A 76 0.26 17.74 13.18
C LEU A 76 -0.27 18.77 14.18
N ILE A 77 -1.37 19.44 13.83
CA ILE A 77 -2.00 20.46 14.68
C ILE A 77 -3.35 19.93 15.16
N TYR A 78 -3.49 19.76 16.48
CA TYR A 78 -4.73 19.36 17.11
C TYR A 78 -5.50 20.62 17.51
N ARG A 79 -6.77 20.72 17.09
CA ARG A 79 -7.66 21.85 17.41
C ARG A 79 -8.90 21.37 18.16
N ASP A 80 -9.38 22.18 19.08
CA ASP A 80 -10.67 21.96 19.73
C ASP A 80 -11.80 22.16 18.70
N GLY A 81 -12.70 21.18 18.58
CA GLY A 81 -13.79 21.24 17.60
C GLY A 81 -14.86 22.30 17.90
N ARG A 82 -14.87 22.90 19.10
CA ARG A 82 -15.88 23.90 19.52
C ARG A 82 -15.49 25.32 19.15
N ASP A 83 -14.24 25.68 19.43
CA ASP A 83 -13.73 27.06 19.31
C ASP A 83 -12.54 27.18 18.34
N GLY A 84 -12.05 26.07 17.79
CA GLY A 84 -10.93 26.03 16.83
C GLY A 84 -9.56 26.34 17.44
N ARG A 85 -9.46 26.56 18.76
CA ARG A 85 -8.19 26.85 19.42
C ARG A 85 -7.25 25.66 19.30
N VAL A 86 -5.96 25.93 19.17
CA VAL A 86 -4.95 24.87 19.16
C VAL A 86 -4.81 24.27 20.57
N ILE A 87 -5.00 22.96 20.68
CA ILE A 87 -4.86 22.20 21.93
C ILE A 87 -3.54 21.43 21.99
N GLY A 88 -2.90 21.19 20.85
CA GLY A 88 -1.62 20.50 20.79
C GLY A 88 -0.96 20.64 19.43
N ARG A 89 0.35 20.51 19.42
CA ARG A 89 1.16 20.37 18.21
C ARG A 89 2.08 19.18 18.38
N HIS A 90 2.14 18.34 17.36
CA HIS A 90 3.18 17.35 17.23
C HIS A 90 4.02 17.76 16.02
N SER A 91 5.04 18.55 16.30
CA SER A 91 6.04 18.93 15.32
C SER A 91 7.06 17.80 15.22
N GLY A 92 7.53 17.52 14.01
CA GLY A 92 8.68 16.63 13.80
C GLY A 92 10.01 17.24 14.25
N GLU A 93 10.04 17.93 15.39
CA GLU A 93 11.19 18.75 15.80
C GLU A 93 12.27 17.95 16.57
N PRO A 94 13.56 18.26 16.33
CA PRO A 94 14.05 19.17 15.29
C PRO A 94 14.02 18.53 13.89
N ASP A 95 13.96 17.19 13.81
CA ASP A 95 13.96 16.45 12.55
C ASP A 95 13.29 15.06 12.69
N TYR A 96 12.08 14.90 12.14
CA TYR A 96 11.34 13.63 12.13
C TYR A 96 12.06 12.55 11.31
N GLU A 97 12.62 12.93 10.16
CA GLU A 97 13.30 11.98 9.27
C GLU A 97 14.61 11.52 9.90
N GLY A 98 15.36 12.42 10.54
CA GLY A 98 16.53 12.05 11.35
C GLY A 98 16.19 11.12 12.52
N GLN A 99 15.06 11.32 13.20
CA GLN A 99 14.65 10.48 14.33
C GLN A 99 14.15 9.10 13.90
N PHE A 100 13.36 9.02 12.83
CA PHE A 100 12.66 7.79 12.44
C PHE A 100 13.19 7.16 11.14
N GLY A 101 14.17 7.75 10.49
CA GLY A 101 14.83 7.26 9.29
C GLY A 101 14.00 7.35 8.00
N ALA A 102 12.85 8.03 8.02
CA ALA A 102 12.05 8.35 6.83
C ALA A 102 11.04 9.47 7.11
N CYS A 103 10.57 10.12 6.05
CA CYS A 103 9.56 11.17 6.07
C CYS A 103 8.18 10.71 6.56
N TYR A 104 7.38 11.65 7.07
CA TYR A 104 5.93 11.52 7.21
C TYR A 104 5.26 12.13 5.98
N TRP A 105 4.57 11.33 5.16
CA TRP A 105 3.89 11.83 3.96
C TRP A 105 2.38 11.96 4.11
N GLY A 106 1.82 12.98 3.48
CA GLY A 106 0.43 13.02 3.06
C GLY A 106 0.34 12.74 1.56
N ILE A 107 -0.58 11.87 1.14
CA ILE A 107 -0.78 11.49 -0.27
C ILE A 107 -2.27 11.22 -0.53
N HIS A 108 -2.76 11.51 -1.73
CA HIS A 108 -4.10 11.06 -2.13
C HIS A 108 -4.14 9.53 -2.27
N ARG A 109 -5.22 8.91 -1.78
CA ARG A 109 -5.34 7.45 -1.82
C ARG A 109 -5.28 6.87 -3.25
N ALA A 110 -5.81 7.60 -4.22
CA ALA A 110 -5.76 7.24 -5.64
C ALA A 110 -4.31 7.22 -6.17
N ASP A 111 -3.50 8.22 -5.84
CA ASP A 111 -2.10 8.29 -6.26
C ASP A 111 -1.28 7.17 -5.60
N LEU A 112 -1.53 6.89 -4.32
CA LEU A 112 -0.92 5.77 -3.62
C LEU A 112 -1.23 4.44 -4.33
N GLN A 113 -2.50 4.16 -4.63
CA GLN A 113 -2.88 2.94 -5.33
C GLN A 113 -2.23 2.88 -6.72
N ALA A 114 -2.18 3.99 -7.45
CA ALA A 114 -1.60 4.05 -8.79
C ALA A 114 -0.09 3.81 -8.81
N ILE A 115 0.66 4.35 -7.85
CA ILE A 115 2.09 4.08 -7.71
C ILE A 115 2.31 2.59 -7.44
N LEU A 116 1.56 2.03 -6.50
CA LEU A 116 1.74 0.63 -6.09
C LEU A 116 1.33 -0.35 -7.20
N SER A 117 0.22 -0.11 -7.90
CA SER A 117 -0.23 -0.98 -8.99
C SER A 117 0.72 -0.94 -10.19
N ARG A 118 1.25 0.24 -10.55
CA ARG A 118 2.29 0.37 -11.58
C ARG A 118 3.58 -0.35 -11.18
N ALA A 119 3.98 -0.27 -9.91
CA ALA A 119 5.16 -0.95 -9.42
C ALA A 119 5.01 -2.48 -9.39
N VAL A 120 3.79 -2.99 -9.16
CA VAL A 120 3.48 -4.42 -9.26
C VAL A 120 3.50 -4.90 -10.71
N GLY A 121 2.96 -4.10 -11.63
CA GLY A 121 2.74 -4.46 -13.03
C GLY A 121 1.29 -4.91 -13.26
N MET A 122 0.59 -4.30 -14.21
CA MET A 122 -0.84 -4.58 -14.46
C MET A 122 -1.08 -6.00 -15.00
N GLU A 123 -0.06 -6.61 -15.60
CA GLU A 123 -0.06 -8.00 -16.05
C GLU A 123 -0.19 -9.02 -14.91
N HIS A 124 0.11 -8.61 -13.67
CA HIS A 124 -0.03 -9.43 -12.45
C HIS A 124 -1.29 -9.11 -11.65
N ILE A 125 -2.17 -8.25 -12.19
CA ILE A 125 -3.39 -7.78 -11.53
C ILE A 125 -4.59 -8.16 -12.39
N HIS A 126 -5.30 -9.20 -11.98
CA HIS A 126 -6.49 -9.71 -12.64
C HIS A 126 -7.73 -8.99 -12.12
N LEU A 127 -8.27 -8.08 -12.91
CA LEU A 127 -9.46 -7.28 -12.60
C LEU A 127 -10.76 -8.04 -12.95
N GLY A 128 -11.86 -7.67 -12.30
CA GLY A 128 -13.17 -8.32 -12.47
C GLY A 128 -13.23 -9.75 -11.92
N LYS A 129 -12.27 -10.13 -11.07
CA LYS A 129 -12.12 -11.47 -10.49
C LYS A 129 -12.59 -11.48 -9.05
N ARG A 130 -13.90 -11.65 -8.87
CA ARG A 130 -14.52 -11.84 -7.57
C ARG A 130 -14.39 -13.29 -7.13
N VAL A 131 -13.60 -13.53 -6.08
CA VAL A 131 -13.51 -14.86 -5.45
C VAL A 131 -14.81 -15.16 -4.72
N SER A 132 -15.39 -16.32 -5.01
CA SER A 132 -16.67 -16.81 -4.47
C SER A 132 -16.51 -17.96 -3.49
N ASP A 133 -15.47 -18.79 -3.69
CA ASP A 133 -15.11 -19.88 -2.78
C ASP A 133 -13.59 -20.12 -2.78
N LEU A 134 -13.10 -20.80 -1.74
CA LEU A 134 -11.71 -21.19 -1.56
C LEU A 134 -11.63 -22.62 -1.03
N LYS A 135 -10.97 -23.50 -1.79
CA LYS A 135 -10.81 -24.92 -1.46
C LYS A 135 -9.36 -25.23 -1.14
N ASP A 136 -9.10 -25.62 0.10
CA ASP A 136 -7.79 -26.09 0.55
C ASP A 136 -7.66 -27.60 0.30
N ASN A 137 -6.78 -27.97 -0.62
CA ASN A 137 -6.48 -29.35 -0.97
C ASN A 137 -5.26 -29.91 -0.19
N GLY A 138 -4.71 -29.13 0.73
CA GLY A 138 -3.57 -29.46 1.59
C GLY A 138 -2.21 -29.08 1.00
N ASN A 139 -1.99 -29.28 -0.31
CA ASN A 139 -0.77 -28.86 -1.02
C ASN A 139 -0.95 -27.57 -1.83
N GLU A 140 -2.19 -27.20 -2.12
CA GLU A 140 -2.56 -26.02 -2.89
C GLU A 140 -3.92 -25.51 -2.42
N VAL A 141 -4.17 -24.24 -2.74
CA VAL A 141 -5.45 -23.59 -2.54
C VAL A 141 -6.03 -23.24 -3.90
N VAL A 142 -7.25 -23.71 -4.17
CA VAL A 142 -8.00 -23.40 -5.40
C VAL A 142 -8.98 -22.28 -5.12
N LEU A 143 -8.89 -21.20 -5.90
CA LEU A 143 -9.82 -20.09 -5.88
C LEU A 143 -10.91 -20.31 -6.93
N GLU A 144 -12.17 -20.18 -6.53
CA GLU A 144 -13.30 -20.13 -7.46
C GLU A 144 -13.73 -18.68 -7.64
N PHE A 145 -14.02 -18.31 -8.88
CA PHE A 145 -14.49 -16.97 -9.25
C PHE A 145 -15.94 -17.03 -9.69
N ASP A 146 -16.65 -15.90 -9.66
CA ASP A 146 -18.06 -15.82 -10.07
C ASP A 146 -18.28 -15.99 -11.60
N ASP A 147 -17.22 -15.94 -12.41
CA ASP A 147 -17.28 -15.94 -13.89
C ASP A 147 -16.93 -17.28 -14.56
#